data_AF-A0A8R1EDP5-F1
#
_entry.id   AF-A0A8R1EDP5-F1
#
_cell.length_a   1.000
_cell.length_b   1.000
_cell.length_c   1.000
_cell.angle_alpha   90.00
_cell.angle_beta   90.00
_cell.angle_gamma   90.00
#
_symmetry.space_group_name_H-M   'P 1'
#
loop_
_entity.id
_entity.type
_entity.pdbx_description
1 polymer ?
#
loop_
_entity_poly.entity_id
_entity_poly.type
_entity_poly.pdbx_seq_one_letter_code
_entity_poly.pdbx_strand_id
1 'polypeptide(L)'
;MAILFKYAFIVSSAVLFVVTVLIYPDLKYQREYKVKKEQEIGTFLAHMWCDNCYFMNFDSMLFALFYCCSYTTVVLGFLPASRQPPRQRTYYGACSLLW
;
A
#
# COMPACT_ATOMS: atom_id res chain seq x y z
N MET A 1 4.09 19.57 18.10
CA MET A 1 4.00 19.20 16.67
C MET A 1 4.52 17.78 16.39
N ALA A 2 5.79 17.44 16.66
CA ALA A 2 6.35 16.13 16.31
C ALA A 2 5.66 14.91 16.96
N ILE A 3 5.15 15.05 18.19
CA ILE A 3 4.42 13.99 18.90
C ILE A 3 3.09 13.67 18.20
N LEU A 4 2.37 14.70 17.73
CA LEU A 4 1.10 14.54 17.02
C LEU A 4 1.27 13.78 15.70
N PHE A 5 2.33 14.07 14.93
CA PHE A 5 2.65 13.34 13.70
C PHE A 5 2.96 11.85 13.95
N LYS A 6 3.64 11.52 15.06
CA LYS A 6 3.89 10.13 15.44
C LYS A 6 2.60 9.38 15.75
N TYR A 7 1.71 9.97 16.55
CA TYR A 7 0.41 9.36 16.85
C TYR A 7 -0.47 9.23 15.60
N ALA A 8 -0.49 10.26 14.74
CA ALA A 8 -1.24 10.22 13.48
C ALA A 8 -0.75 9.11 12.54
N PHE A 9 0.57 8.90 12.44
CA PHE A 9 1.16 7.82 11.66
C PHE A 9 0.85 6.42 12.23
N ILE A 10 0.90 6.26 13.55
CA ILE A 10 0.55 4.98 14.21
C ILE A 10 -0.93 4.65 13.98
N VAL A 11 -1.82 5.62 14.14
CA VAL A 11 -3.25 5.41 13.89
C VAL A 11 -3.52 5.13 12.41
N SER A 12 -2.90 5.89 11.49
CA SER A 12 -3.12 5.70 10.05
C SER A 12 -2.59 4.35 9.56
N SER A 13 -1.45 3.89 10.08
CA SER A 13 -0.91 2.56 9.76
C SER A 13 -1.78 1.42 10.31
N ALA A 14 -2.33 1.56 11.52
CA ALA A 14 -3.27 0.57 12.07
C ALA A 14 -4.55 0.47 11.24
N VAL A 15 -5.12 1.62 10.84
CA VAL A 15 -6.29 1.67 9.95
C VAL A 15 -5.96 1.06 8.59
N LEU A 16 -4.80 1.39 8.02
CA LEU A 16 -4.34 0.83 6.74
C LEU A 16 -4.24 -0.71 6.81
N PHE A 17 -3.71 -1.26 7.91
CA PHE A 17 -3.62 -2.70 8.09
C PHE A 17 -5.00 -3.38 8.03
N VAL A 18 -6.00 -2.82 8.73
CA VAL A 18 -7.38 -3.33 8.70
C VAL A 18 -7.96 -3.24 7.29
N VAL A 19 -7.82 -2.10 6.62
CA VAL A 19 -8.32 -1.90 5.25
C VAL A 19 -7.62 -2.86 4.27
N THR A 20 -6.34 -3.16 4.48
CA THR A 20 -5.57 -4.11 3.65
C THR A 20 -6.14 -5.54 3.74
N VAL A 21 -6.58 -5.96 4.92
CA VAL A 21 -7.23 -7.27 5.08
C VAL A 21 -8.60 -7.28 4.40
N LEU A 22 -9.34 -6.17 4.48
CA LEU A 22 -10.68 -6.05 3.90
C LEU A 22 -10.68 -5.99 2.37
N ILE A 23 -9.64 -5.41 1.76
CA ILE A 23 -9.51 -5.35 0.29
C ILE A 23 -9.04 -6.68 -0.31
N TYR A 24 -8.37 -7.54 0.47
CA TYR A 24 -7.88 -8.83 -0.02
C TYR A 24 -8.95 -9.72 -0.69
N PRO A 25 -10.14 -9.95 -0.12
CA PRO A 25 -11.20 -10.69 -0.81
C PRO A 25 -11.68 -9.99 -2.08
N ASP A 26 -11.75 -8.65 -2.08
CA ASP A 26 -12.14 -7.84 -3.25
C ASP A 26 -11.12 -7.94 -4.39
N LEU A 27 -9.83 -8.08 -4.06
CA LEU A 27 -8.74 -8.32 -5.01
C LEU A 27 -8.71 -9.78 -5.50
N LYS A 28 -9.02 -10.74 -4.62
CA LYS A 28 -8.98 -12.17 -4.94
C LYS A 28 -10.14 -12.60 -5.84
N TYR A 29 -11.35 -12.12 -5.58
CA TYR A 29 -12.55 -12.55 -6.30
C TYR A 29 -12.95 -11.58 -7.43
N GLN A 30 -12.01 -11.26 -8.33
CA GLN A 30 -12.23 -10.30 -9.42
C GLN A 30 -12.63 -10.93 -10.77
N ARG A 31 -13.03 -12.21 -10.79
CA ARG A 31 -13.29 -12.93 -12.05
C ARG A 31 -14.33 -12.21 -12.92
N GLU A 32 -15.44 -11.80 -12.33
CA GLU A 32 -16.51 -11.08 -13.05
C GLU A 32 -16.04 -9.73 -13.59
N TYR A 33 -15.22 -9.02 -12.80
CA TYR A 33 -14.63 -7.75 -13.22
C TYR A 33 -13.69 -7.93 -14.42
N LYS A 34 -12.84 -8.95 -14.39
CA LYS A 34 -11.93 -9.28 -15.50
C LYS A 34 -12.69 -9.66 -16.77
N VAL A 35 -13.76 -10.45 -16.66
CA VAL A 35 -14.61 -10.79 -17.82
C VAL A 35 -15.26 -9.54 -18.43
N LYS A 36 -15.81 -8.63 -17.60
CA LYS A 36 -16.39 -7.37 -18.09
C LYS A 36 -15.35 -6.50 -18.79
N LYS A 37 -14.15 -6.39 -18.22
CA LYS A 37 -13.05 -5.61 -18.83
C LYS A 37 -12.52 -6.23 -20.12
N GLU A 38 -12.52 -7.55 -20.23
CA GLU A 38 -12.16 -8.24 -21.47
C GLU A 38 -13.16 -7.95 -22.60
N GLN A 39 -14.45 -7.86 -22.27
CA GLN A 39 -15.48 -7.46 -23.22
C GLN A 39 -15.34 -6.00 -23.69
N GLU A 40 -14.85 -5.12 -22.83
CA GLU A 40 -14.65 -3.69 -23.14
C GLU A 40 -13.34 -3.40 -23.89
N ILE A 41 -12.23 -4.04 -23.51
CA ILE A 41 -10.87 -3.70 -23.94
C ILE A 41 -10.35 -4.69 -25.01
N GLY A 42 -10.95 -5.88 -25.10
CA GLY A 42 -10.47 -6.99 -25.92
C GLY A 42 -9.80 -8.08 -25.09
N THR A 43 -9.35 -9.14 -25.76
CA THR A 43 -8.85 -10.36 -25.12
C THR A 43 -7.65 -10.10 -24.21
N PHE A 44 -7.74 -10.57 -22.97
CA PHE A 44 -6.63 -10.49 -22.02
C PHE A 44 -5.59 -11.58 -22.32
N LEU A 45 -4.31 -11.29 -22.08
CA LEU A 45 -3.27 -12.31 -22.17
C LEU A 45 -3.50 -13.40 -21.11
N ALA A 46 -3.19 -14.65 -21.46
CA ALA A 46 -3.41 -15.82 -20.59
C ALA A 46 -2.77 -15.69 -19.19
N HIS A 47 -1.64 -14.98 -19.08
CA HIS A 47 -0.96 -14.75 -17.79
C HIS A 47 -1.70 -13.74 -16.88
N MET A 48 -2.69 -13.01 -17.37
CA MET A 48 -3.50 -12.08 -16.55
C MET A 48 -4.61 -12.81 -15.76
N TRP A 49 -4.88 -14.07 -16.11
CA TRP A 49 -5.89 -14.93 -15.50
C TRP A 49 -5.37 -15.76 -14.33
N CYS A 50 -4.09 -15.60 -13.95
CA CYS A 50 -3.51 -16.32 -12.83
C CYS A 50 -4.15 -15.93 -11.48
N ASP A 51 -4.20 -16.87 -10.53
CA ASP A 51 -4.78 -16.67 -9.19
C ASP A 51 -4.02 -15.65 -8.32
N ASN A 52 -2.73 -15.45 -8.59
CA ASN A 52 -1.88 -14.46 -7.91
C ASN A 52 -1.83 -13.10 -8.62
N CYS A 53 -2.44 -12.97 -9.79
CA CYS A 53 -2.42 -11.73 -10.57
C CYS A 53 -3.66 -10.88 -10.26
N TYR A 54 -3.48 -9.91 -9.37
CA TYR A 54 -4.54 -8.99 -8.95
C TYR A 54 -4.62 -7.79 -9.89
N PHE A 55 -5.84 -7.37 -10.24
CA PHE A 55 -6.06 -6.13 -10.96
C PHE A 55 -6.43 -5.01 -9.99
N MET A 56 -5.89 -3.82 -10.24
CA MET A 56 -6.30 -2.62 -9.52
C MET A 56 -7.67 -2.19 -10.02
N ASN A 57 -8.70 -2.42 -9.21
CA ASN A 57 -10.06 -1.99 -9.51
C ASN A 57 -10.27 -0.56 -9.01
N PHE A 58 -10.06 0.43 -9.89
CA PHE A 58 -10.24 1.84 -9.57
C PHE A 58 -11.71 2.27 -9.38
N ASP A 59 -12.67 1.41 -9.70
CA ASP A 59 -14.10 1.65 -9.52
C ASP A 59 -14.54 1.38 -8.06
N SER A 60 -13.85 0.45 -7.39
CA SER A 60 -14.20 0.04 -6.03
C SER A 60 -13.90 1.14 -5.01
N MET A 61 -14.93 1.60 -4.30
CA MET A 61 -14.78 2.59 -3.22
C MET A 61 -13.83 2.10 -2.11
N LEU A 62 -13.77 0.78 -1.87
CA LEU A 62 -12.82 0.16 -0.93
C LEU A 62 -11.38 0.31 -1.39
N PHE A 63 -11.11 0.11 -2.69
CA PHE A 63 -9.79 0.30 -3.27
C PHE A 63 -9.38 1.79 -3.24
N ALA A 64 -10.32 2.70 -3.52
CA ALA A 64 -10.09 4.14 -3.41
C ALA A 64 -9.75 4.57 -1.97
N LEU A 65 -10.50 4.08 -0.97
CA LEU A 65 -10.22 4.33 0.44
C LEU A 65 -8.84 3.79 0.85
N PHE A 66 -8.53 2.55 0.47
CA PHE A 66 -7.21 1.96 0.69
C PHE A 66 -6.10 2.82 0.10
N TYR A 67 -6.25 3.25 -1.16
CA TYR A 67 -5.27 4.09 -1.84
C TYR A 67 -5.07 5.43 -1.11
N CYS A 68 -6.15 6.14 -0.76
CA CYS A 68 -6.07 7.40 -0.01
C CYS A 68 -5.43 7.23 1.38
N CYS A 69 -5.79 6.18 2.13
CA CYS A 69 -5.20 5.88 3.44
C CYS A 69 -3.71 5.53 3.33
N SER A 70 -3.32 4.77 2.30
CA SER A 70 -1.93 4.42 2.06
C SER A 70 -1.09 5.65 1.71
N TYR A 71 -1.61 6.53 0.83
CA TYR A 71 -0.94 7.75 0.40
C TYR A 71 -0.73 8.72 1.58
N THR A 72 -1.75 8.95 2.39
CA THR A 72 -1.65 9.82 3.57
C THR A 72 -0.66 9.26 4.60
N THR A 73 -0.63 7.94 4.82
CA THR A 73 0.34 7.28 5.72
C THR A 73 1.78 7.46 5.23
N VAL A 74 2.01 7.31 3.93
CA VAL A 74 3.33 7.53 3.30
C VAL A 74 3.76 8.99 3.48
N VAL A 75 2.91 9.96 3.15
CA VAL A 75 3.20 11.39 3.31
C VAL A 75 3.50 11.73 4.78
N LEU A 76 2.72 11.20 5.72
CA LEU A 76 2.95 11.38 7.15
C LEU A 76 4.28 10.77 7.64
N GLY A 77 4.76 9.69 7.00
CA GLY A 77 6.07 9.09 7.28
C GLY A 77 7.25 9.90 6.72
N PHE A 78 7.10 10.50 5.54
CA PHE A 78 8.17 11.27 4.88
C PHE A 78 8.33 12.70 5.41
N LEU A 79 7.25 13.37 5.83
CA LEU A 79 7.29 14.74 6.37
C LEU A 79 8.19 14.94 7.62
N PRO A 80 8.23 14.03 8.60
CA PRO A 80 9.17 14.14 9.72
C PRO A 80 10.60 13.74 9.34
N ALA A 81 10.79 12.86 8.33
CA ALA A 81 12.11 12.47 7.84
C ALA A 81 12.80 13.61 7.07
N SER A 82 12.05 14.41 6.31
CA SER A 82 12.58 15.59 5.58
C SER A 82 12.87 16.80 6.47
N ARG A 83 12.31 16.83 7.70
CA ARG A 83 12.59 17.86 8.71
C ARG A 83 13.70 17.48 9.69
N GLN A 84 14.41 16.38 9.49
CA GLN A 84 15.64 16.14 10.25
C GLN A 84 16.73 17.10 9.73
N PRO A 85 17.23 18.07 10.54
CA PRO A 85 18.56 18.62 10.26
C PRO A 85 19.54 17.44 10.19
N PRO A 86 20.64 17.53 9.40
CA PRO A 86 21.54 16.40 9.16
C PRO A 86 22.08 15.89 10.50
N ARG A 87 21.42 14.88 11.05
CA ARG A 87 21.87 14.19 12.25
C ARG A 87 22.97 13.28 11.75
N GLN A 88 24.20 13.64 12.09
CA GLN A 88 25.42 12.91 11.77
C GLN A 88 25.14 11.41 11.71
N ARG A 89 25.44 10.85 10.55
CA ARG A 89 25.63 9.43 10.33
C ARG A 89 26.77 8.97 11.23
N THR A 90 26.50 8.75 12.51
CA THR A 90 27.40 7.99 13.37
C THR A 90 27.26 6.55 12.91
N TYR A 91 28.18 6.16 12.03
CA TYR A 91 28.52 4.79 11.77
C TYR A 91 28.73 4.08 13.11
N TYR A 92 27.73 3.31 13.54
CA TYR A 92 27.99 2.11 14.32
C TYR A 92 27.70 0.94 13.41
N GLY A 93 28.74 0.51 12.70
CA GLY A 93 28.82 -0.86 12.24
C GLY A 93 28.78 -1.76 13.46
N ALA A 94 27.71 -2.53 13.60
CA ALA A 94 27.68 -3.70 14.45
C ALA A 94 26.64 -4.67 13.89
N CYS A 95 27.11 -5.86 13.53
CA CYS A 95 26.35 -7.07 13.20
C CYS A 95 25.87 -7.25 11.75
N SER A 96 26.81 -7.56 10.84
CA SER A 96 26.59 -8.51 9.74
C SER A 96 27.95 -9.10 9.32
N LEU A 97 28.56 -9.82 10.26
CA LEU A 97 29.57 -10.86 10.00
C LEU A 97 29.05 -12.07 10.75
N LEU A 98 28.38 -12.99 10.06
CA LEU A 98 28.42 -14.44 10.20
C LEU A 98 27.21 -15.07 9.47
N TRP A 99 27.54 -15.80 8.39
CA TRP A 99 26.74 -16.71 7.56
C TRP A 99 25.74 -16.10 6.59
#